data_AF-A0A6B3IH11-F1
#
_entry.id   AF-A0A6B3IH11-F1
#
_cell.length_a   1.000
_cell.length_b   1.000
_cell.length_c   1.000
_cell.angle_alpha   90.00
_cell.angle_beta   90.00
_cell.angle_gamma   90.00
#
_symmetry.space_group_name_H-M   'P 1'
#
loop_
_entity.id
_entity.type
_entity.pdbx_description
1 polymer ?
#
loop_
_entity_poly.entity_id
_entity_poly.type
_entity_poly.pdbx_seq_one_letter_code
_entity_poly.pdbx_strand_id
1 'polypeptide(L)'
;TLADFVDSGAYDRHVRRMRQRHRRRRDQLVAALERRAPHVRVTGIAAGLHAVVELPPGTERSVVRAAAWQGLAVEGLADYRHPGAERAKGEPADGERAADERDGLVVGYATPAEHAYPEALEALCRALPPG
;
A
#
# COMPACT_ATOMS: atom_id res chain seq x y z
N THR A 1 20.69 -27.78 0.01
CA THR A 1 20.03 -27.37 -1.24
C THR A 1 18.62 -26.86 -0.94
N LEU A 2 17.89 -26.30 -1.92
CA LEU A 2 16.47 -25.98 -1.71
C LEU A 2 15.67 -27.25 -1.35
N ALA A 3 16.00 -28.40 -1.94
CA ALA A 3 15.39 -29.68 -1.62
C ALA A 3 15.57 -30.03 -0.14
N ASP A 4 16.79 -29.95 0.41
CA ASP A 4 17.02 -30.19 1.85
C ASP A 4 16.26 -29.19 2.75
N PHE A 5 16.07 -27.94 2.29
CA PHE A 5 15.33 -26.90 3.01
C PHE A 5 13.82 -27.17 3.04
N VAL A 6 13.29 -27.76 1.96
CA VAL A 6 11.91 -28.23 1.86
C VAL A 6 11.73 -29.51 2.70
N ASP A 7 12.59 -30.51 2.53
CA ASP A 7 12.50 -31.82 3.20
C ASP A 7 12.68 -31.72 4.72
N SER A 8 13.50 -30.77 5.20
CA SER A 8 13.67 -30.51 6.64
C SER A 8 12.55 -29.67 7.27
N GLY A 9 11.54 -29.27 6.50
CA GLY A 9 10.45 -28.38 6.91
C GLY A 9 10.92 -26.97 7.29
N ALA A 10 12.17 -26.62 6.99
CA ALA A 10 12.74 -25.31 7.31
C ALA A 10 12.11 -24.20 6.46
N TYR A 11 11.69 -24.52 5.23
CA TYR A 11 10.91 -23.65 4.36
C TYR A 11 9.57 -23.25 4.99
N ASP A 12 8.80 -24.20 5.50
CA ASP A 12 7.50 -23.92 6.14
C ASP A 12 7.65 -23.04 7.38
N ARG A 13 8.66 -23.31 8.21
CA ARG A 13 8.97 -22.47 9.38
C ARG A 13 9.33 -21.05 8.97
N HIS A 14 10.10 -20.89 7.89
CA HIS A 14 10.46 -19.60 7.33
C HIS A 14 9.22 -18.84 6.81
N VAL A 15 8.38 -19.48 6.01
CA VAL A 15 7.15 -18.87 5.46
C VAL A 15 6.21 -18.45 6.58
N ARG A 16 5.99 -19.29 7.60
CA ARG A 16 5.16 -18.95 8.77
C ARG A 16 5.69 -17.72 9.49
N ARG A 17 7.00 -17.63 9.72
CA ARG A 17 7.64 -16.46 10.35
C ARG A 17 7.45 -15.20 9.51
N MET A 18 7.66 -15.28 8.19
CA MET A 18 7.48 -14.15 7.28
C MET A 18 6.03 -13.67 7.23
N ARG A 19 5.05 -14.58 7.19
CA ARG A 19 3.62 -14.24 7.25
C ARG A 19 3.25 -13.49 8.52
N GLN A 20 3.75 -13.93 9.68
CA GLN A 20 3.50 -13.25 10.95
C GLN A 20 4.11 -11.83 10.95
N ARG A 21 5.36 -11.69 10.46
CA ARG A 21 6.03 -10.39 10.34
C ARG A 21 5.25 -9.43 9.44
N HIS A 22 4.82 -9.89 8.27
CA HIS A 22 4.08 -9.06 7.32
C HIS A 22 2.70 -8.66 7.86
N ARG A 23 2.00 -9.56 8.57
CA ARG A 23 0.75 -9.23 9.28
C ARG A 23 0.98 -8.13 10.32
N ARG A 24 1.99 -8.27 11.19
CA ARG A 24 2.30 -7.26 12.22
C ARG A 24 2.58 -5.89 11.61
N ARG A 25 3.36 -5.82 10.52
CA ARG A 25 3.65 -4.57 9.83
C ARG A 25 2.40 -3.94 9.22
N ARG A 26 1.60 -4.73 8.52
CA ARG A 26 0.32 -4.29 7.97
C ARG A 26 -0.60 -3.71 9.05
N ASP A 27 -0.71 -4.37 10.20
CA ASP A 27 -1.55 -3.89 11.30
C ASP A 27 -0.99 -2.59 11.91
N GLN A 28 0.34 -2.43 11.97
CA GLN A 28 0.99 -1.16 12.36
C GLN A 28 0.73 -0.02 11.37
N LEU A 29 0.77 -0.29 10.06
CA LEU A 29 0.43 0.68 9.02
C LEU A 29 -1.00 1.16 9.17
N VAL A 30 -1.96 0.23 9.26
CA VAL A 30 -3.38 0.54 9.42
C VAL A 30 -3.59 1.39 10.67
N ALA A 31 -3.06 0.96 11.82
CA ALA A 31 -3.22 1.69 13.06
C ALA A 31 -2.55 3.08 13.03
N ALA A 32 -1.42 3.25 12.33
CA ALA A 32 -0.78 4.56 12.17
C ALA A 32 -1.64 5.52 11.34
N LEU A 33 -2.20 5.03 10.24
CA LEU A 33 -3.08 5.81 9.37
C LEU A 33 -4.39 6.18 10.07
N GLU A 34 -5.03 5.24 10.77
CA GLU A 34 -6.24 5.51 11.56
C GLU A 34 -6.03 6.62 12.61
N ARG A 35 -4.86 6.63 13.26
CA ARG A 35 -4.55 7.65 14.28
C ARG A 35 -4.19 9.01 13.71
N ARG A 36 -3.49 9.06 12.58
CA ARG A 36 -2.83 10.29 12.08
C ARG A 36 -3.46 10.88 10.83
N ALA A 37 -4.16 10.07 10.04
CA ALA A 37 -4.81 10.47 8.80
C ALA A 37 -6.16 9.74 8.68
N PRO A 38 -7.13 9.99 9.59
CA PRO A 38 -8.43 9.29 9.59
C PRO A 38 -9.28 9.57 8.34
N HIS A 39 -8.90 10.57 7.53
CA HIS A 39 -9.56 10.92 6.27
C HIS A 39 -9.13 10.03 5.09
N VAL A 40 -8.04 9.27 5.21
CA VAL A 40 -7.62 8.29 4.17
C VAL A 40 -8.17 6.91 4.50
N ARG A 41 -8.48 6.13 3.45
CA ARG A 41 -9.01 4.78 3.60
C ARG A 41 -8.03 3.74 3.11
N VAL A 42 -7.70 2.76 3.95
CA VAL A 42 -6.85 1.64 3.56
C VAL A 42 -7.70 0.53 2.95
N THR A 43 -7.34 0.07 1.75
CA THR A 43 -7.99 -1.02 1.02
C THR A 43 -6.95 -2.08 0.58
N GLY A 44 -7.41 -3.21 0.01
CA GLY A 44 -6.52 -4.25 -0.53
C GLY A 44 -5.82 -5.14 0.52
N ILE A 45 -6.39 -5.29 1.72
CA ILE A 45 -5.69 -5.85 2.90
C ILE A 45 -5.78 -7.40 3.02
N ALA A 46 -6.37 -8.11 2.06
CA ALA A 46 -6.69 -9.53 2.19
C ALA A 46 -5.50 -10.49 1.99
N ALA A 47 -4.50 -10.13 1.17
CA ALA A 47 -3.26 -10.90 0.96
C ALA A 47 -2.20 -10.04 0.25
N GLY A 48 -0.90 -10.24 0.55
CA GLY A 48 0.19 -9.63 -0.20
C GLY A 48 1.28 -8.97 0.64
N LEU A 49 2.00 -8.04 0.03
CA LEU A 49 3.10 -7.25 0.63
C LEU A 49 2.86 -5.73 0.50
N HIS A 50 1.70 -5.35 -0.03
CA HIS A 50 1.29 -3.98 -0.31
C HIS A 50 -0.11 -3.71 0.24
N ALA A 51 -0.39 -2.46 0.58
CA ALA A 51 -1.71 -1.95 0.87
C ALA A 51 -2.02 -0.79 -0.08
N VAL A 52 -3.29 -0.61 -0.41
CA VAL A 52 -3.74 0.56 -1.18
C VAL A 52 -4.28 1.58 -0.20
N VAL A 53 -3.82 2.82 -0.30
CA VAL A 53 -4.34 3.95 0.51
C VAL A 53 -5.09 4.86 -0.44
N GLU A 54 -6.41 4.91 -0.32
CA GLU A 54 -7.24 5.85 -1.07
C GLU A 54 -7.04 7.27 -0.52
N LEU A 55 -6.84 8.21 -1.43
CA LEU A 55 -6.56 9.60 -1.14
C LEU A 55 -7.71 10.51 -1.56
N PRO A 56 -7.79 11.74 -1.03
CA PRO A 56 -8.65 12.77 -1.58
C PRO A 56 -8.36 13.01 -3.08
N PRO A 57 -9.37 13.30 -3.91
CA PRO A 57 -9.17 13.53 -5.34
C PRO A 57 -8.19 14.67 -5.64
N GLY A 58 -7.31 14.47 -6.63
CA GLY A 58 -6.32 15.45 -7.07
C GLY A 58 -5.08 15.57 -6.18
N THR A 59 -4.86 14.66 -5.22
CA THR A 59 -3.74 14.69 -4.29
C THR A 59 -2.66 13.64 -4.56
N GLU A 60 -2.89 12.64 -5.42
CA GLU A 60 -1.96 11.52 -5.62
C GLU A 60 -0.53 11.98 -5.96
N ARG A 61 -0.38 12.80 -7.00
CA ARG A 61 0.95 13.25 -7.46
C ARG A 61 1.68 14.11 -6.42
N SER A 62 0.96 14.96 -5.68
CA SER A 62 1.58 15.80 -4.66
C SER A 62 2.05 14.98 -3.48
N VAL A 63 1.29 13.94 -3.09
CA VAL A 63 1.65 13.02 -2.01
C VAL A 63 2.84 12.14 -2.40
N VAL A 64 2.86 11.57 -3.61
CA VAL A 64 4.02 10.81 -4.11
C VAL A 64 5.29 11.67 -4.07
N ARG A 65 5.18 12.93 -4.52
CA ARG A 65 6.28 13.89 -4.43
C ARG A 65 6.67 14.13 -2.97
N ALA A 66 5.73 14.46 -2.10
CA ALA A 66 6.02 14.74 -0.69
C ALA A 66 6.67 13.54 0.04
N ALA A 67 6.29 12.31 -0.30
CA ALA A 67 6.92 11.10 0.21
C ALA A 67 8.37 10.97 -0.28
N ALA A 68 8.62 11.18 -1.57
CA ALA A 68 9.97 11.14 -2.13
C ALA A 68 10.91 12.18 -1.49
N TRP A 69 10.41 13.38 -1.18
CA TRP A 69 11.17 14.42 -0.45
C TRP A 69 11.55 14.00 0.97
N GLN A 70 10.83 13.05 1.56
CA GLN A 70 11.13 12.47 2.87
C GLN A 70 11.91 11.15 2.78
N GLY A 71 12.41 10.79 1.59
CA GLY A 71 13.12 9.54 1.37
C GLY A 71 12.23 8.29 1.39
N LEU A 72 10.91 8.45 1.28
CA LEU A 72 9.95 7.35 1.24
C LEU A 72 9.53 7.05 -0.20
N ALA A 73 9.84 5.85 -0.67
CA ALA A 73 9.35 5.36 -1.96
C ALA A 73 7.93 4.81 -1.82
N VAL A 74 7.00 5.40 -2.56
CA VAL A 74 5.61 4.94 -2.77
C VAL A 74 5.24 5.16 -4.23
N GLU A 75 4.25 4.40 -4.71
CA GLU A 75 3.79 4.48 -6.11
C GLU A 75 2.35 4.99 -6.16
N GLY A 76 2.02 5.75 -7.20
CA GLY A 76 0.65 6.22 -7.43
C GLY A 76 -0.24 5.10 -7.96
N LEU A 77 -1.52 5.09 -7.60
CA LEU A 77 -2.46 4.09 -8.08
C LEU A 77 -2.70 4.21 -9.59
N ALA A 78 -2.52 5.41 -10.16
CA ALA A 78 -2.65 5.64 -11.61
C ALA A 78 -1.72 4.76 -12.44
N ASP A 79 -0.50 4.45 -11.95
CA ASP A 79 0.50 3.66 -12.67
C ASP A 79 0.10 2.19 -12.85
N TYR A 80 -0.86 1.71 -12.05
CA TYR A 80 -1.38 0.34 -12.07
C TYR A 80 -2.67 0.18 -12.89
N ARG A 81 -3.15 1.26 -13.52
CA ARG A 81 -4.39 1.22 -14.29
C ARG A 81 -4.18 0.53 -15.64
N HIS A 82 -5.09 -0.36 -15.99
CA HIS A 82 -5.05 -1.02 -17.29
C HIS A 82 -5.33 0.01 -18.40
N PRO A 83 -4.53 0.07 -19.48
CA PRO A 83 -4.71 1.04 -20.57
C PRO A 83 -6.09 0.98 -21.26
N GLY A 84 -6.78 -0.15 -21.16
CA GLY A 84 -8.15 -0.33 -21.66
C GLY A 84 -9.25 0.28 -20.77
N ALA A 85 -8.95 0.64 -19.52
CA ALA A 85 -9.90 1.32 -18.63
C ALA A 85 -10.28 2.71 -19.17
N GLU A 86 -9.30 3.43 -19.75
CA GLU A 86 -9.56 4.73 -20.38
C GLU A 86 -10.50 4.66 -21.59
N ARG A 87 -10.58 3.49 -22.26
CA ARG A 87 -11.45 3.26 -23.43
C ARG A 87 -12.89 2.94 -23.05
N ALA A 88 -13.14 2.51 -21.81
CA ALA A 88 -14.47 2.22 -21.28
C ALA A 88 -15.21 3.48 -20.79
N LYS A 89 -14.63 4.68 -20.96
CA LYS A 89 -15.24 6.00 -20.68
C LYS A 89 -16.43 6.36 -21.60
N GLY A 90 -17.10 5.38 -22.20
CA GLY A 90 -18.40 5.53 -22.86
C GLY A 90 -19.52 5.10 -21.93
N GLU A 91 -20.47 6.01 -21.66
CA GLU A 91 -21.71 5.89 -20.88
C GLU A 91 -21.75 4.83 -19.75
N PRO A 92 -21.74 5.25 -18.46
CA PRO A 92 -21.81 4.31 -17.35
C PRO A 92 -23.20 3.66 -17.29
N ALA A 93 -23.24 2.33 -17.52
CA ALA A 93 -24.38 1.51 -17.14
C ALA A 93 -24.36 1.33 -15.61
N ASP A 94 -25.35 1.93 -14.95
CA ASP A 94 -25.84 1.61 -13.60
C ASP A 94 -24.81 1.44 -12.47
N GLY A 95 -24.52 2.56 -11.78
CA GLY A 95 -24.25 2.55 -10.33
C GLY A 95 -22.88 2.04 -9.85
N GLU A 96 -22.07 1.39 -10.67
CA GLU A 96 -20.67 1.11 -10.36
C GLU A 96 -19.87 2.42 -10.47
N ARG A 97 -19.81 3.17 -9.35
CA ARG A 97 -18.96 4.37 -9.22
C ARG A 97 -17.59 4.06 -9.81
N ALA A 98 -17.28 4.71 -10.94
CA ALA A 98 -16.02 4.63 -11.65
C ALA A 98 -14.85 4.47 -10.67
N ALA A 99 -14.30 3.26 -10.59
CA ALA A 99 -13.02 3.03 -9.92
C ALA A 99 -11.88 3.84 -10.56
N ASP A 100 -12.16 4.42 -11.74
CA ASP A 100 -11.23 5.04 -12.68
C ASP A 100 -10.85 6.50 -12.36
N GLU A 101 -11.41 7.10 -11.29
CA GLU A 101 -11.04 8.46 -10.83
C GLU A 101 -10.49 8.49 -9.39
N ARG A 102 -10.21 7.32 -8.81
CA ARG A 102 -9.71 7.26 -7.44
C ARG A 102 -8.22 7.56 -7.41
N ASP A 103 -7.86 8.62 -6.72
CA ASP A 103 -6.48 8.87 -6.29
C ASP A 103 -6.11 7.87 -5.19
N GLY A 104 -4.91 7.33 -5.27
CA GLY A 104 -4.42 6.42 -4.25
C GLY A 104 -2.93 6.15 -4.29
N LEU A 105 -2.43 5.52 -3.25
CA LEU A 105 -1.05 5.06 -3.17
C LEU A 105 -1.00 3.55 -3.03
N VAL A 106 -0.03 2.94 -3.69
CA VAL A 106 0.41 1.58 -3.41
C VAL A 106 1.58 1.64 -2.43
N VAL A 107 1.36 1.16 -1.20
CA VAL A 107 2.33 1.23 -0.11
C VAL A 107 2.84 -0.17 0.23
N GLY A 108 4.12 -0.42 -0.06
CA GLY A 108 4.80 -1.65 0.33
C GLY A 108 5.17 -1.68 1.81
N TYR A 109 4.71 -2.68 2.55
CA TYR A 109 5.05 -2.84 3.98
C TYR A 109 6.10 -3.92 4.24
N ALA A 110 6.51 -4.69 3.22
CA ALA A 110 7.52 -5.73 3.36
C ALA A 110 8.96 -5.24 3.11
N THR A 111 9.13 -4.19 2.31
CA THR A 111 10.44 -3.71 1.82
C THR A 111 11.32 -3.06 2.90
N PRO A 112 10.82 -2.17 3.77
CA PRO A 112 11.68 -1.51 4.75
C PRO A 112 12.32 -2.51 5.73
N ALA A 113 13.54 -2.22 6.18
CA ALA A 113 14.15 -2.95 7.29
C ALA A 113 13.32 -2.77 8.57
N GLU A 114 13.39 -3.73 9.50
CA GLU A 114 12.53 -3.71 10.70
C GLU A 114 12.75 -2.47 11.57
N HIS A 115 14.00 -2.02 11.72
CA HIS A 115 14.35 -0.82 12.47
C HIS A 115 13.88 0.48 11.78
N ALA A 116 13.81 0.49 10.45
CA ALA A 116 13.41 1.65 9.66
C ALA A 116 11.89 1.76 9.47
N TYR A 117 11.14 0.71 9.82
CA TYR A 117 9.70 0.66 9.56
C TYR A 117 8.90 1.74 10.30
N PRO A 118 9.15 2.02 11.60
CA PRO A 118 8.46 3.12 12.29
C PRO A 118 8.69 4.47 11.63
N GLU A 119 9.94 4.77 11.26
CA GLU A 119 10.31 6.03 10.59
C GLU A 119 9.63 6.16 9.21
N ALA A 120 9.56 5.07 8.44
CA ALA A 120 8.85 5.04 7.17
C ALA A 120 7.33 5.32 7.34
N LEU A 121 6.70 4.81 8.41
CA LEU A 121 5.30 5.12 8.71
C LEU A 121 5.10 6.60 9.08
N GLU A 122 6.05 7.19 9.80
CA GLU A 122 5.99 8.62 10.10
C GLU A 122 6.15 9.48 8.84
N ALA A 123 7.09 9.12 7.98
CA ALA A 123 7.29 9.80 6.70
C ALA A 123 6.03 9.73 5.83
N LEU A 124 5.38 8.56 5.79
CA LEU A 124 4.10 8.40 5.09
C LEU A 124 3.05 9.35 5.66
N CYS A 125 2.85 9.35 6.97
CA CYS A 125 1.84 10.20 7.61
C CYS A 125 2.10 11.70 7.40
N ARG A 126 3.38 12.12 7.33
CA ARG A 126 3.75 13.52 7.04
C ARG A 126 3.53 13.90 5.57
N ALA A 127 3.57 12.93 4.66
CA ALA A 127 3.39 13.17 3.22
C ALA A 127 1.91 13.27 2.82
N LEU A 128 1.00 12.75 3.65
CA LEU A 128 -0.45 12.80 3.41
C LEU A 128 -0.99 14.23 3.51
N PRO A 129 -2.04 14.56 2.73
CA PRO A 129 -2.67 15.87 2.82
C PRO A 129 -3.33 16.06 4.20
N PRO A 130 -3.53 17.31 4.64
CA PRO A 130 -4.40 17.57 5.78
C PRO A 130 -5.85 17.16 5.46
N GLY A 131 -6.56 16.69 6.48
CA GLY A 131 -7.98 16.33 6.40
C GLY A 131 -8.92 17.52 6.47
#